data_AF-A0A6J4MG74-F1
#
_entry.id   AF-A0A6J4MG74-F1
#
_cell.length_a   1.000
_cell.length_b   1.000
_cell.length_c   1.000
_cell.angle_alpha   90.00
_cell.angle_beta   90.00
_cell.angle_gamma   90.00
#
_symmetry.space_group_name_H-M   'P 1'
#
loop_
_entity.id
_entity.type
_entity.pdbx_description
1 polymer ?
#
loop_
_entity_poly.entity_id
_entity_poly.type
_entity_poly.pdbx_seq_one_letter_code
_entity_poly.pdbx_strand_id
1 'polypeptide(L)'
;MDTERVTASELGEWAYCRRSWWYARQGAGRAAGPRLAAGTAGHAVIASDVARIERQRTLGVRLMVVALVLTFLFVAVLVALR
;
A
#
# COMPACT_ATOMS: atom_id res chain seq x y z
N MET A 1 -14.19 -17.15 6.96
CA MET A 1 -12.85 -17.32 6.35
C MET A 1 -13.04 -17.98 4.99
N ASP A 2 -12.26 -17.57 4.00
CA ASP A 2 -12.23 -18.21 2.69
C ASP A 2 -11.62 -19.62 2.83
N THR A 3 -12.26 -20.67 2.33
CA THR A 3 -11.77 -22.06 2.51
C THR A 3 -10.73 -22.45 1.47
N GLU A 4 -10.64 -21.71 0.37
CA GLU A 4 -9.74 -21.99 -0.75
C GLU A 4 -8.33 -21.41 -0.54
N ARG A 5 -8.21 -20.28 0.16
CA ARG A 5 -6.95 -19.54 0.29
C ARG A 5 -6.53 -19.42 1.76
N VAL A 6 -5.24 -19.61 2.00
CA VAL A 6 -4.63 -19.39 3.33
C VAL A 6 -3.86 -18.08 3.30
N THR A 7 -4.25 -17.15 4.17
CA THR A 7 -3.60 -15.84 4.32
C THR A 7 -2.31 -15.92 5.14
N ALA A 8 -1.44 -14.90 5.03
CA ALA A 8 -0.25 -14.79 5.86
C ALA A 8 -0.58 -14.76 7.37
N SER A 9 -1.70 -14.12 7.75
CA SER A 9 -2.21 -14.12 9.12
C SER A 9 -2.62 -15.51 9.59
N GLU A 10 -3.25 -16.32 8.73
CA GLU A 10 -3.60 -17.70 9.05
C GLU A 10 -2.38 -18.60 9.19
N LEU A 11 -1.32 -18.39 8.40
CA LEU A 11 -0.06 -19.10 8.57
C LEU A 11 0.57 -18.81 9.93
N GLY A 12 0.58 -17.54 10.35
CA GLY A 12 1.05 -17.16 11.68
C GLY A 12 0.22 -17.77 12.80
N GLU A 13 -1.11 -17.85 12.61
CA GLU A 13 -2.00 -18.48 13.59
C GLU A 13 -1.84 -20.00 13.65
N TRP A 14 -1.66 -20.67 12.50
CA TRP A 14 -1.34 -22.09 12.46
C TRP A 14 0.00 -22.40 13.14
N ALA A 15 1.03 -21.59 12.87
CA ALA A 15 2.35 -21.71 13.47
C ALA A 15 2.32 -21.49 14.99
N TYR A 16 1.47 -20.58 15.47
CA TYR A 16 1.25 -20.35 16.89
C TYR A 16 0.45 -21.48 17.54
N CYS A 17 -0.72 -21.82 16.99
CA CYS A 17 -1.57 -22.90 17.48
C CYS A 17 -2.46 -23.48 16.35
N ARG A 18 -2.09 -24.67 15.90
CA ARG A 18 -2.82 -25.43 14.87
C ARG A 18 -4.28 -25.70 15.24
N ARG A 19 -4.58 -25.92 16.52
CA ARG A 19 -5.94 -26.21 16.99
C ARG A 19 -6.84 -24.97 16.93
N SER A 20 -6.36 -23.80 17.37
CA SER A 20 -7.16 -22.57 17.27
C SER A 20 -7.40 -22.18 15.81
N TRP A 21 -6.39 -22.35 14.95
CA TRP A 21 -6.53 -22.19 13.50
C TRP A 21 -7.61 -23.11 12.91
N TRP A 22 -7.61 -24.39 13.27
CA TRP A 22 -8.61 -25.36 12.78
C TRP A 22 -10.04 -25.01 13.22
N TYR A 23 -10.22 -24.55 14.46
CA TYR A 23 -11.52 -24.07 14.93
C TYR A 23 -11.95 -22.78 14.23
N ALA A 24 -11.03 -21.84 14.00
CA ALA A 24 -11.33 -20.61 13.26
C ALA A 24 -11.83 -20.90 11.84
N ARG A 25 -11.25 -21.90 11.16
CA ARG A 25 -11.72 -22.34 9.83
C ARG A 25 -13.09 -23.04 9.83
N GLN A 26 -13.56 -23.52 10.98
CA GLN A 26 -14.93 -24.01 11.16
C GLN A 26 -15.94 -22.93 11.54
N GLY A 27 -15.52 -21.66 11.55
CA GLY A 27 -16.40 -20.55 11.90
C GLY A 27 -16.50 -20.27 13.40
N ALA A 28 -15.68 -20.93 14.24
CA ALA A 28 -15.55 -20.54 15.62
C ALA A 28 -14.85 -19.17 15.67
N GLY A 29 -15.64 -18.12 15.92
CA GLY A 29 -15.14 -16.75 15.98
C GLY A 29 -14.06 -16.58 17.05
N ARG A 30 -13.03 -15.81 16.71
CA ARG A 30 -11.99 -15.40 17.66
C ARG A 30 -12.10 -13.89 17.89
N ALA A 31 -12.07 -13.48 19.15
CA ALA A 31 -11.93 -12.06 19.49
C ALA A 31 -10.57 -11.54 19.00
N ALA A 32 -10.56 -10.37 18.34
CA ALA A 32 -9.33 -9.72 17.91
C ALA A 32 -8.43 -9.48 19.13
N GLY A 33 -7.26 -10.13 19.15
CA GLY A 33 -6.29 -9.91 20.22
C GLY A 33 -5.67 -8.51 20.12
N PRO A 34 -5.14 -7.96 21.23
CA PRO A 34 -4.53 -6.63 21.24
C PRO A 34 -3.40 -6.47 20.21
N ARG A 35 -2.65 -7.55 19.92
CA ARG A 35 -1.61 -7.56 18.86
C ARG A 35 -2.19 -7.37 17.45
N LEU A 36 -3.36 -7.96 17.17
CA LEU A 36 -4.04 -7.86 15.89
C LEU A 36 -4.61 -6.45 15.68
N ALA A 37 -5.18 -5.87 16.73
CA ALA A 37 -5.64 -4.49 16.73
C ALA A 37 -4.49 -3.50 16.48
N ALA A 38 -3.37 -3.68 17.19
CA ALA A 38 -2.17 -2.85 17.00
C ALA A 38 -1.59 -2.97 15.59
N GLY A 39 -1.50 -4.19 15.04
CA GLY A 39 -1.06 -4.40 13.66
C GLY A 39 -1.98 -3.74 12.63
N THR A 40 -3.30 -3.82 12.83
CA THR A 40 -4.30 -3.18 11.96
C THR A 40 -4.17 -1.66 11.99
N ALA A 41 -3.99 -1.07 13.17
CA ALA A 41 -3.75 0.36 13.32
C ALA A 41 -2.46 0.80 12.61
N GLY A 42 -1.37 0.03 12.76
CA GLY A 42 -0.11 0.28 12.05
C GLY A 42 -0.27 0.23 10.54
N HIS A 43 -1.00 -0.75 10.00
CA HIS A 43 -1.30 -0.83 8.58
C HIS A 43 -2.12 0.36 8.07
N ALA A 44 -3.06 0.88 8.85
CA ALA A 44 -3.84 2.06 8.47
C ALA A 44 -2.96 3.31 8.32
N VAL A 45 -2.00 3.50 9.23
CA VAL A 45 -1.03 4.62 9.14
C VAL A 45 -0.17 4.48 7.89
N ILE A 46 0.44 3.31 7.68
CA ILE A 46 1.29 3.06 6.49
C ILE A 46 0.50 3.25 5.20
N ALA A 47 -0.75 2.76 5.13
CA ALA A 47 -1.60 2.95 3.96
C ALA A 47 -1.83 4.43 3.65
N SER A 48 -2.03 5.26 4.68
CA SER A 48 -2.19 6.71 4.52
C SER A 48 -0.91 7.40 4.02
N ASP A 49 0.26 6.97 4.49
CA ASP A 49 1.56 7.48 4.08
C ASP A 49 1.86 7.11 2.62
N VAL A 50 1.64 5.85 2.25
CA VAL A 50 1.79 5.37 0.86
C VAL A 50 0.90 6.18 -0.09
N ALA A 51 -0.36 6.42 0.30
CA ALA A 51 -1.27 7.23 -0.52
C ALA A 51 -0.77 8.67 -0.68
N ARG A 52 -0.16 9.26 0.36
CA ARG A 52 0.43 10.60 0.28
C ARG A 52 1.65 10.63 -0.62
N ILE A 53 2.55 9.66 -0.49
CA ILE A 53 3.75 9.52 -1.30
C ILE A 53 3.38 9.36 -2.78
N GLU A 54 2.39 8.52 -3.10
CA GLU A 54 1.99 8.30 -4.49
C GLU A 54 1.38 9.57 -5.12
N ARG A 55 0.62 10.36 -4.35
CA ARG A 55 0.13 11.68 -4.80
C ARG A 55 1.28 12.64 -5.07
N GLN A 56 2.27 12.73 -4.17
CA GLN A 56 3.43 13.60 -4.33
C GLN A 56 4.29 13.17 -5.52
N ARG A 57 4.51 11.87 -5.69
CA ARG A 57 5.22 11.29 -6.84
C ARG A 57 4.53 11.64 -8.16
N THR A 58 3.21 11.44 -8.22
CA THR A 58 2.41 11.77 -9.41
C THR A 58 2.51 13.26 -9.74
N LEU A 59 2.42 14.14 -8.74
CA LEU A 59 2.56 15.58 -8.93
C LEU A 59 3.97 15.95 -9.42
N GLY A 60 5.01 15.38 -8.81
CA GLY A 60 6.40 15.61 -9.20
C GLY A 60 6.68 15.20 -10.65
N VAL A 61 6.19 14.03 -11.07
CA VAL A 61 6.31 13.58 -12.46
C VAL A 61 5.60 14.53 -13.43
N ARG A 62 4.38 15.00 -13.10
CA ARG A 62 3.66 15.98 -13.94
C ARG A 62 4.42 17.29 -14.07
N LEU A 63 4.93 17.82 -12.96
CA LEU A 63 5.73 19.06 -12.96
C LEU A 63 7.01 18.89 -13.77
N MET A 64 7.69 17.75 -13.66
CA MET A 64 8.88 17.44 -14.44
C MET A 64 8.59 17.42 -15.94
N VAL A 65 7.49 16.79 -16.37
CA VAL A 65 7.08 16.77 -17.78
C VAL A 65 6.77 18.19 -18.28
N VAL A 66 6.02 18.98 -17.51
CA VAL A 66 5.73 20.38 -17.86
C VAL A 66 7.01 21.19 -18.01
N ALA A 67 7.95 21.06 -17.06
CA ALA A 67 9.24 21.75 -17.12
C ALA A 67 10.01 21.37 -18.39
N LEU A 68 10.11 20.07 -18.73
CA LEU A 68 10.79 19.60 -19.94
C LEU A 68 10.18 20.18 -21.22
N VAL A 69 8.84 20.20 -21.32
CA VAL A 69 8.14 20.78 -22.47
C VAL A 69 8.43 22.28 -22.59
N LEU A 70 8.33 23.03 -21.48
CA LEU A 70 8.61 24.46 -21.48
C LEU A 70 10.07 24.76 -21.85
N THR A 71 11.02 24.00 -21.30
CA THR A 71 12.44 24.14 -21.66
C THR A 71 12.68 23.86 -23.14
N PHE A 72 12.06 22.81 -23.70
CA PHE A 72 12.18 22.48 -25.11
C PHE A 72 11.63 23.59 -26.00
N LEU A 73 10.43 24.10 -25.70
CA LEU A 73 9.82 25.21 -26.43
C LEU A 73 10.66 26.48 -26.34
N PHE A 74 11.18 26.80 -25.15
CA PHE A 74 12.04 27.96 -24.94
C PHE A 74 13.31 27.90 -25.79
N VAL A 75 13.99 26.75 -25.80
CA VAL A 75 15.18 26.52 -26.63
C VAL A 75 14.83 26.64 -28.12
N ALA A 76 13.72 26.05 -28.56
CA ALA A 76 13.28 26.13 -29.96
C ALA A 76 13.04 27.60 -30.40
N VAL A 77 12.39 28.40 -29.56
CA VAL A 77 12.17 29.83 -29.82
C VAL A 77 13.49 30.60 -29.89
N LEU A 78 14.42 30.35 -28.96
CA LEU A 78 15.74 31.00 -28.99
C LEU A 78 16.54 30.67 -30.26
N VAL A 79 16.44 29.44 -30.74
CA VAL A 79 17.10 29.02 -31.98
C VAL A 79 16.45 29.68 -33.20
N ALA A 80 15.12 29.80 -33.23
CA ALA A 80 14.40 30.45 -34.33
C ALA A 80 14.61 31.97 -34.43
N LEU A 81 15.01 32.62 -33.32
CA LEU A 81 15.26 34.06 -33.24
C LEU A 81 16.74 34.43 -33.49
N ARG A 82 17.63 33.45 -33.61
CA ARG A 82 19.04 33.63 -33.98
C ARG A 82 19.23 33.52 -35.48
#